data_AF-A0A285NWT8-F1
#
_entry.id   AF-A0A285NWT8-F1
#
_cell.length_a   1.000
_cell.length_b   1.000
_cell.length_c   1.000
_cell.angle_alpha   90.00
_cell.angle_beta   90.00
_cell.angle_gamma   90.00
#
_symmetry.space_group_name_H-M   'P 1'
#
loop_
_entity.id
_entity.type
_entity.pdbx_description
1 polymer ?
#
loop_
_entity_poly.entity_id
_entity_poly.type
_entity_poly.pdbx_seq_one_letter_code
_entity_poly.pdbx_strand_id
1 'polypeptide(L)'
;MSLQCLIPSAVAVPDVINTLASLEDGDEVRVELKNGIEFDGVVECTDVMLHVRPKHHREVTVTVAIDEDTAKRIDTVYHSVPVSAYRKRSGWTNATVSHQPEYDEEKGRAPYETLGVVDEIERID
;
A
#
# COMPACT_ATOMS: atom_id res chain seq x y z
N MET A 1 25.42 -30.14 -22.03
CA MET A 1 24.13 -30.21 -21.31
C MET A 1 24.00 -28.92 -20.49
N SER A 2 23.25 -27.93 -20.98
CA SER A 2 23.01 -26.70 -20.23
C SER A 2 21.88 -26.94 -19.24
N LEU A 3 22.16 -26.74 -17.95
CA LEU A 3 21.15 -26.55 -16.92
C LEU A 3 20.37 -25.29 -17.27
N GLN A 4 19.19 -25.45 -17.88
CA GLN A 4 18.19 -24.39 -17.89
C GLN A 4 17.84 -24.13 -16.43
N CYS A 5 18.38 -23.03 -15.90
CA CYS A 5 17.94 -22.46 -14.65
C CYS A 5 16.47 -22.08 -14.86
N LEU A 6 15.57 -22.96 -14.42
CA LEU A 6 14.15 -22.67 -14.24
C LEU A 6 14.09 -21.55 -13.20
N ILE A 7 14.15 -20.30 -13.67
CA ILE A 7 13.69 -19.17 -12.89
C ILE A 7 12.23 -19.50 -12.57
N PRO A 8 11.83 -19.62 -11.30
CA PRO A 8 10.44 -19.85 -10.97
C PRO A 8 9.61 -18.78 -11.68
N SER A 9 8.64 -19.27 -12.45
CA SER A 9 7.60 -18.51 -13.15
C SER A 9 7.20 -17.26 -12.38
N ALA A 10 7.08 -16.15 -13.11
CA ALA A 10 6.51 -14.87 -12.69
C ALA A 10 5.64 -15.00 -11.43
N VAL A 11 6.14 -14.50 -10.29
CA VAL A 11 5.32 -14.38 -9.08
C VAL A 11 4.10 -13.54 -9.48
N ALA A 12 2.92 -14.17 -9.48
CA ALA A 12 1.67 -13.51 -9.83
C ALA A 12 1.52 -12.27 -8.94
N VAL A 13 1.11 -11.16 -9.54
CA VAL A 13 0.82 -9.94 -8.78
C VAL A 13 -0.48 -10.18 -8.04
N PRO A 14 -0.52 -10.07 -6.69
CA PRO A 14 -1.76 -10.18 -5.92
C PRO A 14 -2.83 -9.22 -6.44
N ASP A 15 -4.09 -9.64 -6.41
CA ASP A 15 -5.20 -8.84 -6.96
C ASP A 15 -5.32 -7.47 -6.29
N VAL A 16 -5.20 -7.41 -4.95
CA VAL A 16 -5.12 -6.15 -4.19
C VAL A 16 -4.06 -5.18 -4.76
N ILE A 17 -2.92 -5.69 -5.19
CA ILE A 17 -1.83 -4.86 -5.72
C ILE A 17 -2.12 -4.44 -7.16
N ASN A 18 -2.76 -5.30 -7.96
CA ASN A 18 -3.23 -4.91 -9.28
C ASN A 18 -4.29 -3.79 -9.17
N THR A 19 -5.22 -3.91 -8.23
CA THR A 19 -6.23 -2.87 -7.97
C THR A 19 -5.55 -1.57 -7.55
N LEU A 20 -4.69 -1.60 -6.52
CA LEU A 20 -3.95 -0.41 -6.07
C LEU A 20 -3.18 0.27 -7.20
N ALA A 21 -2.51 -0.49 -8.06
CA ALA A 21 -1.74 0.04 -9.17
C ALA A 21 -2.60 0.61 -10.32
N SER A 22 -3.91 0.38 -10.30
CA SER A 22 -4.87 0.87 -11.29
C SER A 22 -5.75 2.03 -10.81
N LEU A 23 -5.65 2.39 -9.53
CA LEU A 23 -6.36 3.53 -8.96
C LEU A 23 -5.80 4.85 -9.50
N GLU A 24 -6.68 5.82 -9.64
CA GLU A 24 -6.38 7.17 -10.11
C GLU A 24 -6.84 8.20 -9.08
N ASP A 25 -6.24 9.39 -9.13
CA ASP A 25 -6.60 10.49 -8.23
C ASP A 25 -8.08 10.86 -8.43
N GLY A 26 -8.84 10.89 -7.33
CA GLY A 26 -10.27 11.14 -7.31
C GLY A 26 -11.14 9.88 -7.30
N ASP A 27 -10.57 8.68 -7.44
CA ASP A 27 -11.32 7.44 -7.27
C ASP A 27 -11.86 7.34 -5.83
N GLU A 28 -13.15 7.02 -5.68
CA GLU A 28 -13.71 6.60 -4.40
C GLU A 28 -13.42 5.11 -4.21
N VAL A 29 -12.97 4.74 -3.01
CA VAL A 29 -12.56 3.37 -2.69
C VAL A 29 -13.12 2.93 -1.35
N ARG A 30 -13.39 1.63 -1.24
CA ARG A 30 -13.60 0.94 0.03
C ARG A 30 -12.40 0.06 0.33
N VAL A 31 -11.92 0.13 1.56
CA VAL A 31 -10.77 -0.64 2.06
C VAL A 31 -11.23 -1.51 3.22
N GLU A 32 -11.01 -2.81 3.11
CA GLU A 32 -11.19 -3.77 4.21
C GLU A 32 -9.83 -4.23 4.74
N LEU A 33 -9.66 -4.11 6.05
CA LEU A 33 -8.49 -4.61 6.77
C LEU A 33 -8.74 -6.02 7.30
N LYS A 34 -7.67 -6.83 7.40
CA LYS A 34 -7.73 -8.20 7.95
C LYS A 34 -8.21 -8.30 9.39
N ASN A 35 -8.23 -7.19 10.13
CA ASN A 35 -8.77 -7.11 11.48
C ASN A 35 -10.29 -6.84 11.49
N GLY A 36 -10.95 -6.81 10.32
CA GLY A 36 -12.39 -6.59 10.14
C GLY A 36 -12.81 -5.11 10.14
N ILE A 37 -11.85 -4.17 10.11
CA ILE A 37 -12.18 -2.76 9.95
C ILE A 37 -12.35 -2.44 8.47
N GLU A 38 -13.51 -1.88 8.13
CA GLU A 38 -13.85 -1.41 6.80
C GLU A 38 -14.05 0.11 6.81
N PHE A 39 -13.53 0.80 5.79
CA PHE A 39 -13.74 2.23 5.60
C PHE A 39 -13.74 2.65 4.14
N ASP A 40 -14.45 3.73 3.86
CA ASP A 40 -14.51 4.37 2.56
C ASP A 40 -13.57 5.58 2.54
N GLY A 41 -13.08 5.96 1.36
CA GLY A 41 -12.20 7.10 1.18
C GLY A 41 -12.02 7.49 -0.26
N VAL A 42 -11.26 8.56 -0.49
CA VAL A 42 -10.99 9.10 -1.83
C VAL A 42 -9.49 9.07 -2.09
N VAL A 43 -9.07 8.56 -3.24
CA VAL A 43 -7.66 8.55 -3.63
C VAL A 43 -7.19 9.97 -3.89
N GLU A 44 -6.22 10.45 -3.11
CA GLU A 44 -5.63 11.78 -3.28
C GLU A 44 -4.41 11.75 -4.21
N CYS A 45 -3.64 10.66 -4.17
CA CYS A 45 -2.38 10.55 -4.89
C CYS A 45 -1.98 9.09 -5.06
N THR A 46 -1.57 8.72 -6.28
CA THR A 46 -0.99 7.41 -6.58
C THR A 46 0.48 7.53 -7.01
N ASP A 47 1.36 6.84 -6.27
CA ASP A 47 2.79 6.82 -6.49
C ASP A 47 3.30 5.39 -6.74
N VAL A 48 3.94 5.16 -7.89
CA VAL A 48 4.64 3.91 -8.19
C VAL A 48 6.13 4.18 -8.28
N MET A 49 6.85 3.80 -7.24
CA MET A 49 8.29 4.02 -7.13
C MET A 49 9.09 2.78 -7.54
N LEU A 50 10.12 3.02 -8.36
CA LEU A 50 11.17 2.05 -8.66
C LEU A 50 12.41 2.42 -7.85
N HIS A 51 12.64 1.71 -6.75
CA HIS A 51 13.81 1.91 -5.92
C HIS A 51 15.07 1.51 -6.69
N VAL A 52 15.99 2.46 -6.85
CA VAL A 52 17.26 2.25 -7.54
C VAL A 52 18.17 1.29 -6.73
N ARG A 53 18.01 1.25 -5.39
CA ARG A 53 18.74 0.35 -4.49
C ARG A 53 17.88 -0.11 -3.30
N PRO A 54 17.80 -1.42 -3.02
CA PRO A 54 18.33 -2.53 -3.82
C PRO A 54 17.63 -2.58 -5.19
N LYS A 55 18.40 -2.87 -6.25
CA LYS A 55 17.86 -3.02 -7.61
C LYS A 55 16.67 -3.98 -7.54
N HIS A 56 15.54 -3.58 -8.13
CA HIS A 56 14.30 -4.37 -8.28
C HIS A 56 13.26 -4.27 -7.16
N HIS A 57 13.41 -3.37 -6.18
CA HIS A 57 12.29 -3.02 -5.30
C HIS A 57 11.31 -2.11 -6.04
N ARG A 58 10.06 -2.58 -6.17
CA ARG A 58 8.91 -1.78 -6.61
C ARG A 58 8.06 -1.48 -5.40
N GLU A 59 7.58 -0.27 -5.29
CA GLU A 59 6.64 0.15 -4.26
C GLU A 59 5.45 0.79 -4.98
N VAL A 60 4.25 0.36 -4.62
CA VAL A 60 3.01 1.01 -5.01
C VAL A 60 2.45 1.62 -3.74
N THR A 61 2.18 2.92 -3.76
CA THR A 61 1.63 3.66 -2.65
C THR A 61 0.46 4.49 -3.15
N VAL A 62 -0.69 4.34 -2.51
CA VAL A 62 -1.89 5.12 -2.78
C VAL A 62 -2.25 5.84 -1.49
N THR A 63 -2.37 7.16 -1.55
CA THR A 63 -2.83 7.96 -0.41
C THR A 63 -4.35 8.10 -0.49
N VAL A 64 -5.03 7.68 0.57
CA VAL A 64 -6.50 7.70 0.65
C VAL A 64 -6.92 8.72 1.70
N ALA A 65 -7.66 9.75 1.30
CA ALA A 65 -8.36 10.66 2.19
C ALA A 65 -9.51 9.93 2.89
N ILE A 66 -9.64 10.17 4.19
CA ILE A 66 -10.64 9.57 5.08
C ILE A 66 -11.30 10.64 5.93
N ASP A 67 -12.54 10.40 6.34
CA ASP A 67 -13.24 11.29 7.25
C ASP A 67 -12.71 11.20 8.70
N GLU A 68 -13.15 12.14 9.54
CA GLU A 68 -12.72 12.23 10.94
C GLU A 68 -13.15 11.00 11.77
N ASP A 69 -14.33 10.45 11.48
CA ASP A 69 -14.86 9.29 12.22
C ASP A 69 -14.05 8.02 11.89
N THR A 70 -13.66 7.85 10.64
CA THR A 70 -12.76 6.79 10.17
C THR A 70 -11.38 6.95 10.78
N ALA A 71 -10.82 8.17 10.77
CA ALA A 71 -9.53 8.43 11.37
C ALA A 71 -9.49 7.98 12.85
N LYS A 72 -10.53 8.30 13.63
CA LYS A 72 -10.68 7.82 15.01
C LYS A 72 -10.81 6.30 15.11
N ARG A 73 -11.55 5.66 14.21
CA ARG A 73 -11.76 4.20 14.20
C ARG A 73 -10.47 3.41 13.95
N ILE A 74 -9.58 3.93 13.09
CA ILE A 74 -8.28 3.31 12.79
C ILE A 74 -7.14 3.89 13.63
N ASP A 75 -7.45 4.64 14.68
CA ASP A 75 -6.49 5.25 15.63
C ASP A 75 -5.41 6.12 14.96
N THR A 76 -5.81 6.93 13.97
CA THR A 76 -4.93 7.92 13.34
C THR A 76 -5.44 9.33 13.57
N VAL A 77 -4.52 10.28 13.68
CA VAL A 77 -4.82 11.73 13.76
C VAL A 77 -4.85 12.39 12.38
N TYR A 78 -4.50 11.65 11.33
CA TYR A 78 -4.40 12.14 9.97
C TYR A 78 -5.67 11.84 9.18
N HIS A 79 -6.11 12.81 8.38
CA HIS A 79 -7.25 12.65 7.45
C HIS A 79 -6.85 12.03 6.11
N SER A 80 -5.61 11.56 5.96
CA SER A 80 -5.21 10.75 4.82
C SER A 80 -4.23 9.67 5.27
N VAL A 81 -4.41 8.46 4.76
CA VAL A 81 -3.58 7.31 5.09
C VAL A 81 -2.95 6.69 3.83
N PRO A 82 -1.63 6.43 3.83
CA PRO A 82 -1.00 5.66 2.76
C PRO A 82 -1.34 4.17 2.87
N VAL A 83 -1.81 3.62 1.74
CA VAL A 83 -1.92 2.19 1.46
C VAL A 83 -0.77 1.80 0.56
N SER A 84 0.14 0.95 1.04
CA SER A 84 1.35 0.60 0.30
C SER A 84 1.63 -0.89 0.25
N ALA A 85 2.23 -1.33 -0.86
CA ALA A 85 2.75 -2.68 -1.03
C ALA A 85 4.11 -2.64 -1.73
N TYR A 86 5.03 -3.50 -1.32
CA TYR A 86 6.38 -3.52 -1.85
C TYR A 86 6.78 -4.90 -2.37
N ARG A 87 7.55 -4.91 -3.45
CA ARG A 87 8.08 -6.12 -4.08
C ARG A 87 9.48 -6.43 -3.54
N LYS A 88 9.57 -7.49 -2.75
CA LYS A 88 10.83 -8.13 -2.34
C LYS A 88 11.30 -9.13 -3.40
N ARG A 89 12.52 -9.64 -3.25
CA ARG A 89 13.05 -10.75 -4.07
C ARG A 89 12.17 -12.00 -4.03
N SER A 90 11.50 -12.26 -2.90
CA SER A 90 10.62 -13.40 -2.67
C SER A 90 9.20 -13.21 -3.24
N GLY A 91 8.86 -12.01 -3.72
CA GLY A 91 7.51 -11.67 -4.17
C GLY A 91 7.00 -10.36 -3.59
N TRP A 92 5.73 -10.08 -3.82
CA TRP A 92 5.05 -8.95 -3.22
C TRP A 92 4.72 -9.21 -1.76
N THR A 93 4.71 -8.17 -0.95
CA THR A 93 4.11 -8.22 0.39
C THR A 93 2.64 -7.92 0.35
N ASN A 94 1.96 -8.23 1.44
CA ASN A 94 0.60 -7.74 1.64
C ASN A 94 0.61 -6.21 1.61
N ALA A 95 -0.47 -5.65 1.06
CA ALA A 95 -0.71 -4.23 1.17
C ALA A 95 -1.04 -3.86 2.62
N THR A 96 -0.58 -2.70 3.05
CA THR A 96 -0.75 -2.23 4.43
C THR A 96 -1.19 -0.79 4.44
N VAL A 97 -2.11 -0.47 5.33
CA VAL A 97 -2.43 0.91 5.70
C VAL A 97 -1.48 1.32 6.80
N SER A 98 -0.92 2.52 6.70
CA SER A 98 0.07 3.01 7.65
C SER A 98 -0.20 4.46 8.03
N HIS A 99 0.37 4.90 9.15
CA HIS A 99 0.43 6.32 9.45
C HIS A 99 1.25 7.06 8.39
N GLN A 100 0.95 8.35 8.18
CA GLN A 100 1.83 9.18 7.39
C GLN A 100 3.22 9.21 8.05
N PRO A 101 4.30 9.08 7.26
CA PRO A 101 5.65 9.04 7.79
C PRO A 101 6.00 10.44 8.31
N GLU A 102 6.11 10.59 9.62
CA GLU A 102 6.63 11.81 10.19
C GLU A 102 8.13 11.93 9.89
N TYR A 103 8.52 13.09 9.39
CA TYR A 103 9.92 13.41 9.20
C TYR A 103 10.51 13.83 10.55
N ASP A 104 11.29 12.95 11.15
CA ASP A 104 12.10 13.24 12.34
C ASP A 104 13.48 13.73 11.86
N GLU A 105 13.81 15.00 12.12
CA GLU A 105 15.08 15.61 11.70
C GLU A 105 16.32 14.90 12.28
N GLU A 106 16.20 14.26 13.45
CA GLU A 106 17.30 13.59 14.12
C GLU A 106 17.44 12.12 13.70
N LYS A 107 16.31 11.43 13.42
CA LYS A 107 16.28 10.02 13.04
C LYS A 107 16.18 9.78 11.53
N GLY A 108 15.95 10.83 10.74
CA GLY A 108 15.52 10.72 9.35
C GLY A 108 14.05 10.30 9.25
N ARG A 109 13.61 9.83 8.07
CA ARG A 109 12.22 9.35 7.91
C ARG A 109 11.93 8.20 8.87
N ALA A 110 10.91 8.36 9.71
CA ALA A 110 10.41 7.27 10.55
C ALA A 110 9.90 6.11 9.66
N PRO A 111 10.14 4.85 10.06
CA PRO A 111 9.50 3.72 9.40
C PRO A 111 7.98 3.83 9.54
N TYR A 112 7.25 3.51 8.47
CA TYR A 112 5.80 3.46 8.49
C TYR A 112 5.32 2.52 9.60
N GLU A 113 4.64 3.07 10.62
CA GLU A 113 3.88 2.26 11.56
C GLU A 113 2.59 1.81 10.89
N THR A 114 2.36 0.50 10.89
CA THR A 114 1.26 -0.13 10.17
C THR A 114 -0.02 -0.13 11.02
N LEU A 115 -1.07 0.50 10.50
CA LEU A 115 -2.43 0.50 11.07
C LEU A 115 -3.15 -0.82 10.84
N GLY A 116 -2.84 -1.49 9.72
CA GLY A 116 -3.39 -2.80 9.42
C GLY A 116 -2.93 -3.34 8.08
N VAL A 117 -3.18 -4.64 7.89
CA VAL A 117 -2.99 -5.32 6.60
C VAL A 117 -4.29 -5.25 5.83
N VAL A 118 -4.25 -4.83 4.58
CA VAL A 118 -5.40 -4.82 3.69
C VAL A 118 -5.74 -6.26 3.31
N ASP A 119 -7.01 -6.62 3.44
CA ASP A 119 -7.57 -7.86 2.91
C ASP A 119 -8.14 -7.63 1.52
N GLU A 120 -8.94 -6.57 1.37
CA GLU A 120 -9.60 -6.21 0.12
C GLU A 120 -9.60 -4.69 -0.10
N ILE A 121 -9.55 -4.29 -1.36
CA ILE A 121 -9.75 -2.91 -1.79
C ILE A 121 -10.55 -2.93 -3.09
N GLU A 122 -11.62 -2.14 -3.14
CA GLU A 122 -12.49 -2.00 -4.28
C GLU A 122 -12.71 -0.53 -4.61
N ARG A 123 -12.88 -0.22 -5.90
CA ARG A 123 -13.37 1.08 -6.36
C ARG A 123 -14.89 1.10 -6.19
N ILE A 124 -15.41 2.17 -5.61
CA ILE A 124 -16.84 2.42 -5.44
C ILE A 124 -17.24 3.63 -6.30
N ASP A 125 -18.43 3.60 -6.89
CA ASP A 125 -18.98 4.63 -7.80
C ASP A 125 -20.01 5.53 -7.08
#